data_AF-A0A7V7WTE3-F1
#
_entry.id   AF-A0A7V7WTE3-F1
#
_cell.length_a   1.000
_cell.length_b   1.000
_cell.length_c   1.000
_cell.angle_alpha   90.00
_cell.angle_beta   90.00
_cell.angle_gamma   90.00
#
_symmetry.space_group_name_H-M   'P 1'
#
loop_
_entity.id
_entity.type
_entity.pdbx_description
1 polymer ?
#
loop_
_entity_poly.entity_id
_entity_poly.type
_entity_poly.pdbx_seq_one_letter_code
_entity_poly.pdbx_strand_id
1 'polypeptide(L)'
;MPRFAPATVTALRLAARRDWAARLPFPIELGPYRLSIELRPSETMLDRRRLSCVNLESHRIELRQDLSGLRLLYALLDSLIRLCHASRGCQQGCVEEAYTHSFATGLVEFAQRNPRAWLWFNLLLSEHLPGNLRYDRVVRRCLARAPSVPKRILVGGHPVTVRLISKSETGNAFGWYDQGRREVQLYQGLDGRNLPVVAVHEITHAVHHVFGLQDRDRHRNFIRAQRQGWLGIMQRNPSAWRWLAWTMSEPDSGQLSLL
;
A
#
# COMPACT_ATOMS: atom_id res chain seq x y z
N MET A 1 18.86 -37.05 41.30
CA MET A 1 18.43 -35.64 41.15
C MET A 1 17.91 -35.43 39.73
N PRO A 2 16.61 -35.19 39.51
CA PRO A 2 16.10 -34.83 38.20
C PRO A 2 16.31 -33.33 37.96
N ARG A 3 17.03 -32.98 36.90
CA ARG A 3 17.16 -31.59 36.43
C ARG A 3 15.88 -31.22 35.69
N PHE A 4 15.05 -30.38 36.32
CA PHE A 4 13.95 -29.69 35.64
C PHE A 4 14.54 -28.80 34.53
N ALA A 5 14.19 -29.08 33.28
CA ALA A 5 14.46 -28.19 32.16
C ALA A 5 13.55 -26.95 32.26
N PRO A 6 14.03 -25.73 31.97
CA PRO A 6 13.21 -24.52 32.05
C PRO A 6 12.39 -24.39 30.76
N ALA A 7 11.30 -25.16 30.66
CA ALA A 7 10.30 -24.99 29.59
C ALA A 7 9.60 -23.61 29.67
N THR A 8 9.76 -22.89 30.78
CA THR A 8 9.05 -21.64 31.09
C THR A 8 9.69 -20.39 30.48
N VAL A 9 10.99 -20.40 30.14
CA VAL A 9 11.69 -19.20 29.63
C VAL A 9 11.48 -19.03 28.11
N THR A 10 11.29 -20.10 27.37
CA THR A 10 11.06 -20.06 25.91
C THR A 10 9.63 -19.64 25.55
N ALA A 11 8.64 -20.06 26.35
CA ALA A 11 7.25 -19.65 26.17
C ALA A 11 7.04 -18.15 26.46
N LEU A 12 7.74 -17.59 27.44
CA LEU A 12 7.68 -16.15 27.73
C LEU A 12 8.39 -15.28 26.68
N ARG A 13 9.43 -15.77 26.00
CA ARG A 13 10.10 -15.04 24.91
C ARG A 13 9.33 -15.02 23.59
N LEU A 14 8.42 -15.97 23.37
CA LEU A 14 7.51 -15.97 22.22
C LEU A 14 6.25 -15.11 22.47
N ALA A 15 5.78 -15.04 23.72
CA ALA A 15 4.67 -14.18 24.11
C ALA A 15 5.03 -12.68 24.08
N ALA A 16 6.27 -12.31 24.39
CA ALA A 16 6.74 -10.92 24.40
C ALA A 16 7.02 -10.29 23.01
N ARG A 17 6.83 -11.02 21.91
CA ARG A 17 7.01 -10.50 20.53
C ARG A 17 5.71 -10.01 19.85
N ARG A 18 4.55 -10.09 20.52
CA ARG A 18 3.22 -9.95 19.89
C ARG A 18 2.45 -8.65 20.18
N ASP A 19 3.00 -7.68 20.89
CA ASP A 19 2.17 -6.63 21.53
C ASP A 19 2.40 -5.17 21.07
N TRP A 20 2.90 -4.93 19.86
CA TRP A 20 3.15 -3.55 19.37
C TRP A 20 2.50 -3.18 18.04
N ALA A 21 1.70 -4.08 17.45
CA ALA A 21 0.79 -3.73 16.37
C ALA A 21 -0.56 -3.50 17.01
N ALA A 22 -1.06 -2.27 16.95
CA ALA A 22 -2.40 -1.93 17.40
C ALA A 22 -3.39 -3.02 16.95
N ARG A 23 -4.20 -3.55 17.87
CA ARG A 23 -5.26 -4.49 17.51
C ARG A 23 -6.39 -3.66 16.91
N LEU A 24 -7.00 -4.15 15.82
CA LEU A 24 -8.21 -3.54 15.26
C LEU A 24 -9.23 -3.31 16.40
N PRO A 25 -9.96 -2.19 16.39
CA PRO A 25 -10.13 -1.25 15.27
C PRO A 25 -9.07 -0.12 15.16
N PHE A 26 -8.92 0.44 13.96
CA PHE A 26 -8.13 1.68 13.73
C PHE A 26 -9.01 2.82 13.24
N PRO A 27 -8.99 4.00 13.86
CA PRO A 27 -9.48 5.20 13.20
C PRO A 27 -8.55 5.54 12.04
N ILE A 28 -9.14 5.92 10.91
CA ILE A 28 -8.43 6.39 9.73
C ILE A 28 -9.08 7.65 9.14
N GLU A 29 -8.27 8.47 8.50
CA GLU A 29 -8.68 9.60 7.68
C GLU A 29 -8.21 9.40 6.23
N LEU A 30 -9.11 9.58 5.27
CA LEU A 30 -8.76 9.58 3.85
C LEU A 30 -9.70 10.50 3.05
N GLY A 31 -9.14 11.57 2.50
CA GLY A 31 -9.90 12.65 1.87
C GLY A 31 -10.91 13.25 2.86
N PRO A 32 -12.21 13.32 2.52
CA PRO A 32 -13.24 13.86 3.41
C PRO A 32 -13.73 12.85 4.45
N TYR A 33 -13.27 11.60 4.42
CA TYR A 33 -13.82 10.52 5.23
C TYR A 33 -13.00 10.27 6.49
N ARG A 34 -13.69 10.20 7.63
CA ARG A 34 -13.21 9.63 8.88
C ARG A 34 -13.90 8.29 9.10
N LEU A 35 -13.14 7.21 9.13
CA LEU A 35 -13.66 5.84 9.21
C LEU A 35 -12.92 5.02 10.27
N SER A 36 -13.50 3.89 10.66
CA SER A 36 -12.85 2.86 11.48
C SER A 36 -12.61 1.58 10.65
N ILE A 37 -11.42 1.01 10.68
CA ILE A 37 -11.15 -0.33 10.11
C ILE A 37 -11.51 -1.38 11.15
N GLU A 38 -12.41 -2.32 10.83
CA GLU A 38 -12.95 -3.28 11.81
C GLU A 38 -13.03 -4.71 11.24
N LEU A 39 -12.83 -5.71 12.10
CA LEU A 39 -13.19 -7.11 11.81
C LEU A 39 -14.67 -7.33 12.13
N ARG A 40 -15.41 -7.96 11.23
CA ARG A 40 -16.85 -8.18 11.37
C ARG A 40 -17.27 -9.60 10.95
N PRO A 41 -18.23 -10.23 11.66
CA PRO A 41 -18.93 -11.41 11.16
C PRO A 41 -19.62 -11.11 9.82
N SER A 42 -19.59 -12.07 8.89
CA SER A 42 -20.11 -11.91 7.53
C SER A 42 -21.59 -11.49 7.53
N GLU A 43 -22.36 -11.96 8.51
CA GLU A 43 -23.80 -11.73 8.68
C GLU A 43 -24.11 -10.26 9.00
N THR A 44 -23.13 -9.57 9.58
CA THR A 44 -23.25 -8.21 10.12
C THR A 44 -22.53 -7.14 9.29
N MET A 45 -21.92 -7.56 8.18
CA MET A 45 -21.32 -6.66 7.19
C MET A 45 -22.39 -6.10 6.25
N LEU A 46 -22.13 -4.92 5.66
CA LEU A 46 -22.99 -4.28 4.68
C LEU A 46 -23.30 -5.20 3.49
N ASP A 47 -22.28 -5.87 2.95
CA ASP A 47 -22.43 -6.91 1.93
C ASP A 47 -21.85 -8.23 2.45
N ARG A 48 -22.76 -9.13 2.84
CA ARG A 48 -22.44 -10.43 3.44
C ARG A 48 -21.65 -11.37 2.52
N ARG A 49 -21.62 -11.10 1.21
CA ARG A 49 -20.92 -11.94 0.22
C ARG A 49 -19.48 -11.50 0.00
N ARG A 50 -19.09 -10.31 0.47
CA ARG A 50 -17.76 -9.76 0.26
C ARG A 50 -16.80 -10.11 1.38
N LEU A 51 -15.51 -10.05 1.03
CA LEU A 51 -14.41 -10.16 1.99
C LEU A 51 -14.19 -8.84 2.74
N SER A 52 -14.57 -7.72 2.12
CA SER A 52 -14.50 -6.39 2.69
C SER A 52 -15.51 -5.44 2.07
N CYS A 53 -15.91 -4.42 2.84
CA CYS A 53 -16.81 -3.35 2.42
C CYS A 53 -16.29 -1.99 2.90
N VAL A 54 -16.55 -0.95 2.11
CA VAL A 54 -16.45 0.44 2.55
C VAL A 54 -17.87 0.91 2.84
N ASN A 55 -18.23 0.94 4.12
CA ASN A 55 -19.54 1.34 4.61
C ASN A 55 -19.47 2.80 5.08
N LEU A 56 -19.72 3.74 4.16
CA LEU A 56 -19.62 5.17 4.44
C LEU A 56 -20.71 5.65 5.40
N GLU A 57 -21.91 5.09 5.35
CA GLU A 57 -23.03 5.44 6.24
C GLU A 57 -22.72 5.13 7.70
N SER A 58 -22.07 3.99 7.95
CA SER A 58 -21.66 3.60 9.30
C SER A 58 -20.23 4.02 9.65
N HIS A 59 -19.57 4.81 8.80
CA HIS A 59 -18.19 5.27 8.99
C HIS A 59 -17.17 4.13 9.21
N ARG A 60 -17.25 3.04 8.43
CA ARG A 60 -16.37 1.86 8.59
C ARG A 60 -15.79 1.32 7.29
N ILE A 61 -14.56 0.82 7.37
CA ILE A 61 -14.07 -0.26 6.50
C ILE A 61 -14.28 -1.57 7.24
N GLU A 62 -15.16 -2.40 6.71
CA GLU A 62 -15.50 -3.70 7.30
C GLU A 62 -14.67 -4.78 6.62
N LEU A 63 -13.90 -5.54 7.38
CA LEU A 63 -13.14 -6.70 6.94
C LEU A 63 -13.76 -7.95 7.54
N ARG A 64 -13.94 -9.01 6.76
CA ARG A 64 -14.54 -10.24 7.27
C ARG A 64 -13.64 -10.90 8.32
N GLN A 65 -14.19 -11.23 9.48
CA GLN A 65 -13.42 -11.64 10.67
C GLN A 65 -12.70 -12.98 10.55
N ASP A 66 -13.14 -13.86 9.66
CA ASP A 66 -12.52 -15.17 9.39
C ASP A 66 -11.27 -15.06 8.50
N LEU A 67 -10.94 -13.86 8.02
CA LEU A 67 -9.78 -13.63 7.18
C LEU A 67 -8.51 -13.51 8.01
N SER A 68 -7.44 -14.12 7.50
CA SER A 68 -6.10 -14.03 8.06
C SER A 68 -5.05 -13.95 6.95
N GLY A 69 -3.84 -13.55 7.34
CA GLY A 69 -2.69 -13.45 6.45
C GLY A 69 -2.93 -12.65 5.18
N LEU A 70 -2.47 -13.19 4.05
CA LEU A 70 -2.57 -12.50 2.75
C LEU A 70 -4.00 -12.27 2.28
N ARG A 71 -4.98 -13.08 2.74
CA ARG A 71 -6.39 -12.86 2.40
C ARG A 71 -6.96 -11.62 3.11
N LEU A 72 -6.56 -11.40 4.37
CA LEU A 72 -6.92 -10.19 5.11
C LEU A 72 -6.27 -8.95 4.49
N LEU A 73 -4.98 -9.05 4.16
CA LEU A 73 -4.25 -7.98 3.46
C LEU A 73 -4.91 -7.61 2.13
N TYR A 74 -5.29 -8.61 1.33
CA TYR A 74 -5.97 -8.41 0.05
C TYR A 74 -7.31 -7.68 0.24
N ALA A 75 -8.10 -8.09 1.24
CA ALA A 75 -9.39 -7.48 1.53
C ALA A 75 -9.23 -6.01 1.97
N LEU A 76 -8.22 -5.71 2.79
CA LEU A 76 -7.89 -4.33 3.14
C LEU A 76 -7.47 -3.52 1.91
N LEU A 77 -6.54 -4.04 1.10
CA LEU A 77 -6.05 -3.32 -0.10
C LEU A 77 -7.20 -3.02 -1.08
N ASP A 78 -8.13 -3.96 -1.29
CA ASP A 78 -9.32 -3.74 -2.13
C ASP A 78 -10.19 -2.58 -1.60
N SER A 79 -10.43 -2.53 -0.28
CA SER A 79 -11.17 -1.43 0.35
C SER A 79 -10.43 -0.10 0.24
N LEU A 80 -9.11 -0.09 0.44
CA LEU A 80 -8.30 1.12 0.32
C LEU A 80 -8.32 1.67 -1.10
N ILE A 81 -8.15 0.83 -2.13
CA ILE A 81 -8.25 1.24 -3.53
C ILE A 81 -9.61 1.89 -3.81
N ARG A 82 -10.71 1.24 -3.40
CA ARG A 82 -12.06 1.79 -3.58
C ARG A 82 -12.23 3.13 -2.88
N LEU A 83 -11.74 3.25 -1.64
CA LEU A 83 -11.84 4.48 -0.87
C LEU A 83 -10.97 5.60 -1.46
N CYS A 84 -9.78 5.29 -1.98
CA CYS A 84 -8.94 6.24 -2.72
C CYS A 84 -9.73 6.84 -3.88
N HIS A 85 -10.33 6.01 -4.75
CA HIS A 85 -11.13 6.51 -5.87
C HIS A 85 -12.36 7.30 -5.41
N ALA A 86 -13.13 6.77 -4.47
CA ALA A 86 -14.34 7.42 -3.97
C ALA A 86 -14.04 8.79 -3.37
N SER A 87 -12.97 8.91 -2.57
CA SER A 87 -12.57 10.18 -1.93
C SER A 87 -12.11 11.27 -2.90
N ARG A 88 -11.80 10.91 -4.16
CA ARG A 88 -11.43 11.84 -5.23
C ARG A 88 -12.51 11.96 -6.32
N GLY A 89 -13.71 11.40 -6.09
CA GLY A 89 -14.78 11.41 -7.09
C GLY A 89 -14.46 10.61 -8.38
N CYS A 90 -13.48 9.71 -8.33
CA CYS A 90 -13.13 8.86 -9.46
C CYS A 90 -14.13 7.70 -9.57
N GLN A 91 -14.87 7.66 -10.69
CA GLN A 91 -16.02 6.77 -10.88
C GLN A 91 -16.08 6.20 -12.29
N GLN A 92 -17.13 5.42 -12.58
CA GLN A 92 -17.34 4.82 -13.89
C GLN A 92 -17.33 5.90 -15.00
N GLY A 93 -16.60 5.63 -16.09
CA GLY A 93 -16.47 6.55 -17.22
C GLY A 93 -15.32 7.55 -17.12
N CYS A 94 -14.64 7.66 -15.98
CA CYS A 94 -13.38 8.39 -15.89
C CYS A 94 -12.31 7.79 -16.84
N VAL A 95 -11.43 8.65 -17.34
CA VAL A 95 -10.24 8.25 -18.11
C VAL A 95 -9.20 7.57 -17.22
N GLU A 96 -8.26 6.84 -17.81
CA GLU A 96 -7.26 6.07 -17.06
C GLU A 96 -6.43 6.94 -16.10
N GLU A 97 -6.07 8.15 -16.53
CA GLU A 97 -5.35 9.16 -15.75
C GLU A 97 -6.04 9.50 -14.41
N ALA A 98 -7.37 9.55 -14.39
CA ALA A 98 -8.10 9.83 -13.15
C ALA A 98 -7.95 8.67 -12.15
N TYR A 99 -7.83 7.43 -12.64
CA TYR A 99 -7.60 6.25 -11.79
C TYR A 99 -6.17 6.18 -11.26
N THR A 100 -5.17 6.55 -12.06
CA THR A 100 -3.77 6.63 -11.60
C THR A 100 -3.61 7.74 -10.56
N HIS A 101 -4.13 8.93 -10.84
CA HIS A 101 -4.04 10.08 -9.93
C HIS A 101 -4.76 9.85 -8.61
N SER A 102 -6.01 9.36 -8.65
CA SER A 102 -6.79 9.12 -7.43
C SER A 102 -6.20 8.01 -6.56
N PHE A 103 -5.68 6.94 -7.16
CA PHE A 103 -5.00 5.88 -6.42
C PHE A 103 -3.68 6.36 -5.82
N ALA A 104 -2.83 7.03 -6.59
CA ALA A 104 -1.53 7.49 -6.12
C ALA A 104 -1.64 8.49 -4.97
N THR A 105 -2.45 9.53 -5.14
CA THR A 105 -2.66 10.52 -4.08
C THR A 105 -3.34 9.92 -2.86
N GLY A 106 -4.32 9.02 -3.06
CA GLY A 106 -5.05 8.38 -1.96
C GLY A 106 -4.18 7.43 -1.14
N LEU A 107 -3.36 6.59 -1.78
CA LEU A 107 -2.50 5.65 -1.07
C LEU A 107 -1.42 6.37 -0.26
N VAL A 108 -0.80 7.41 -0.82
CA VAL A 108 0.21 8.20 -0.11
C VAL A 108 -0.42 8.97 1.05
N GLU A 109 -1.60 9.59 0.85
CA GLU A 109 -2.33 10.24 1.94
C GLU A 109 -2.65 9.23 3.04
N PHE A 110 -3.14 8.03 2.69
CA PHE A 110 -3.44 6.99 3.67
C PHE A 110 -2.22 6.63 4.51
N ALA A 111 -1.07 6.39 3.87
CA ALA A 111 0.17 6.03 4.54
C ALA A 111 0.64 7.11 5.52
N GLN A 112 0.52 8.38 5.14
CA GLN A 112 1.00 9.52 5.92
C GLN A 112 0.05 9.91 7.06
N ARG A 113 -1.27 9.92 6.82
CA ARG A 113 -2.26 10.33 7.83
C ARG A 113 -2.59 9.22 8.82
N ASN A 114 -2.31 7.96 8.47
CA ASN A 114 -2.71 6.80 9.27
C ASN A 114 -1.50 5.91 9.63
N PRO A 115 -0.48 6.42 10.33
CA PRO A 115 0.78 5.71 10.56
C PRO A 115 0.59 4.37 11.29
N ARG A 116 -0.40 4.28 12.20
CA ARG A 116 -0.75 3.02 12.89
C ARG A 116 -1.30 1.96 11.93
N ALA A 117 -2.27 2.33 11.09
CA ALA A 117 -2.85 1.42 10.11
C ALA A 117 -1.84 1.06 9.01
N TRP A 118 -1.00 2.01 8.60
CA TRP A 118 0.08 1.81 7.64
C TRP A 118 1.17 0.85 8.16
N LEU A 119 1.57 1.00 9.41
CA LEU A 119 2.47 0.07 10.08
C LEU A 119 1.85 -1.33 10.16
N TRP A 120 0.57 -1.43 10.55
CA TRP A 120 -0.14 -2.71 10.62
C TRP A 120 -0.20 -3.41 9.25
N PHE A 121 -0.49 -2.67 8.18
CA PHE A 121 -0.46 -3.20 6.81
C PHE A 121 0.90 -3.80 6.44
N ASN A 122 1.99 -3.10 6.77
CA ASN A 122 3.35 -3.56 6.47
C ASN A 122 3.84 -4.68 7.39
N LEU A 123 3.27 -4.80 8.60
CA LEU A 123 3.48 -5.94 9.48
C LEU A 123 2.86 -7.20 8.91
N LEU A 124 1.59 -7.14 8.47
CA LEU A 124 0.94 -8.28 7.81
C LEU A 124 1.74 -8.78 6.61
N LEU A 125 2.27 -7.86 5.79
CA LEU A 125 3.16 -8.23 4.70
C LEU A 125 4.44 -8.92 5.21
N SER A 126 5.07 -8.39 6.26
CA SER A 126 6.33 -8.92 6.80
C SER A 126 6.18 -10.30 7.43
N GLU A 127 5.01 -10.57 8.03
CA GLU A 127 4.71 -11.85 8.69
C GLU A 127 4.31 -12.95 7.70
N HIS A 128 3.66 -12.57 6.58
CA HIS A 128 3.02 -13.53 5.69
C HIS A 128 3.65 -13.65 4.30
N LEU A 129 4.68 -12.87 4.00
CA LEU A 129 5.49 -13.04 2.79
C LEU A 129 6.77 -13.82 3.09
N PRO A 130 7.25 -14.64 2.13
CA PRO A 130 8.46 -15.40 2.31
C PRO A 130 9.70 -14.48 2.40
N GLY A 131 10.66 -14.90 3.22
CA GLY A 131 11.91 -14.17 3.44
C GLY A 131 11.81 -13.12 4.55
N ASN A 132 12.98 -12.69 5.04
CA ASN A 132 13.06 -11.72 6.13
C ASN A 132 12.88 -10.29 5.58
N LEU A 133 11.67 -9.99 5.06
CA LEU A 133 11.38 -8.76 4.31
C LEU A 133 11.34 -7.50 5.18
N ARG A 134 10.91 -7.63 6.45
CA ARG A 134 10.96 -6.58 7.49
C ARG A 134 10.47 -5.20 7.02
N TYR A 135 9.34 -5.15 6.31
CA TYR A 135 8.74 -3.89 5.86
C TYR A 135 8.30 -3.02 7.04
N ASP A 136 7.93 -3.62 8.16
CA ASP A 136 7.67 -2.94 9.43
C ASP A 136 8.85 -2.05 9.87
N ARG A 137 10.09 -2.52 9.74
CA ARG A 137 11.29 -1.73 10.08
C ARG A 137 11.51 -0.56 9.13
N VAL A 138 11.09 -0.71 7.88
CA VAL A 138 11.18 0.34 6.88
C VAL A 138 10.23 1.47 7.22
N VAL A 139 8.96 1.13 7.50
CA VAL A 139 7.93 2.09 7.92
C VAL A 139 8.32 2.81 9.23
N ARG A 140 8.87 2.07 10.20
CA ARG A 140 9.38 2.62 11.47
C ARG A 140 10.70 3.39 11.33
N ARG A 141 11.25 3.53 10.12
CA ARG A 141 12.55 4.19 9.86
C ARG A 141 13.71 3.59 10.66
N CYS A 142 13.65 2.29 10.98
CA CYS A 142 14.68 1.58 11.72
C CYS A 142 15.84 1.06 10.85
N LEU A 143 15.98 1.54 9.62
CA LEU A 143 17.09 1.20 8.73
C LEU A 143 18.18 2.27 8.83
N ALA A 144 19.45 1.85 8.75
CA ALA A 144 20.58 2.78 8.83
C ALA A 144 20.63 3.79 7.67
N ARG A 145 20.04 3.45 6.51
CA ARG A 145 19.96 4.30 5.31
C ARG A 145 18.63 4.07 4.60
N ALA A 146 18.17 5.12 3.91
CA ALA A 146 17.03 5.02 3.02
C ALA A 146 17.26 3.95 1.93
N PRO A 147 16.26 3.11 1.61
CA PRO A 147 16.35 2.21 0.47
C PRO A 147 16.54 2.99 -0.83
N SER A 148 17.36 2.48 -1.74
CA SER A 148 17.55 3.08 -3.06
C SER A 148 16.32 2.89 -3.96
N VAL A 149 16.09 3.83 -4.86
CA VAL A 149 15.13 3.68 -5.96
C VAL A 149 15.42 2.36 -6.70
N PRO A 150 14.41 1.50 -6.93
CA PRO A 150 14.61 0.28 -7.70
C PRO A 150 15.02 0.64 -9.13
N LYS A 151 15.85 -0.19 -9.78
CA LYS A 151 16.18 -0.02 -11.21
C LYS A 151 15.21 -0.78 -12.12
N ARG A 152 14.54 -1.79 -11.58
CA ARG A 152 13.62 -2.68 -12.29
C ARG A 152 12.61 -3.27 -11.31
N ILE A 153 11.37 -3.38 -11.75
CA ILE A 153 10.28 -4.04 -11.03
C ILE A 153 9.55 -5.02 -11.96
N LEU A 154 8.96 -6.06 -11.39
CA LEU A 154 8.07 -7.01 -12.07
C LEU A 154 6.63 -6.61 -11.82
N VAL A 155 5.92 -6.27 -12.89
CA VAL A 155 4.49 -5.94 -12.89
C VAL A 155 3.78 -6.99 -13.72
N GLY A 156 2.85 -7.75 -13.13
CA GLY A 156 2.14 -8.83 -13.84
C GLY A 156 3.04 -9.91 -14.46
N GLY A 157 4.29 -10.06 -13.97
CA GLY A 157 5.31 -10.94 -14.58
C GLY A 157 6.16 -10.28 -15.66
N HIS A 158 5.81 -9.07 -16.11
CA HIS A 158 6.57 -8.30 -17.07
C HIS A 158 7.58 -7.38 -16.36
N PRO A 159 8.82 -7.29 -16.87
CA PRO A 159 9.78 -6.33 -16.36
C PRO A 159 9.43 -4.90 -16.79
N VAL A 160 9.53 -3.99 -15.83
CA VAL A 160 9.39 -2.55 -16.00
C VAL A 160 10.65 -1.91 -15.44
N THR A 161 11.36 -1.13 -16.27
CA THR A 161 12.54 -0.38 -15.84
C THR A 161 12.10 0.86 -15.07
N VAL A 162 12.87 1.25 -14.05
CA VAL A 162 12.66 2.51 -13.32
C VAL A 162 13.93 3.33 -13.47
N ARG A 163 13.79 4.50 -14.09
CA ARG A 163 14.90 5.39 -14.45
C ARG A 163 14.71 6.75 -13.78
N LEU A 164 15.78 7.27 -13.19
CA LEU A 164 15.84 8.65 -12.77
C LEU A 164 16.29 9.51 -13.96
N ILE A 165 15.57 10.61 -14.21
CA ILE A 165 15.81 11.52 -15.32
C ILE A 165 16.20 12.90 -14.80
N SER A 166 17.04 13.59 -15.56
CA SER A 166 17.52 14.93 -15.24
C SER A 166 16.48 16.00 -15.64
N LYS A 167 16.67 17.24 -15.17
CA LYS A 167 15.74 18.36 -15.47
C LYS A 167 15.63 18.66 -16.97
N SER A 168 16.69 18.45 -17.76
CA SER A 168 16.63 18.67 -19.21
C SER A 168 15.80 17.62 -19.95
N GLU A 169 15.61 16.45 -19.32
CA GLU A 169 14.83 15.36 -19.89
C GLU A 169 13.35 15.43 -19.51
N THR A 170 12.96 16.19 -18.49
CA THR A 170 11.60 16.11 -17.93
C THR A 170 10.49 16.62 -18.83
N GLY A 171 10.78 17.43 -19.86
CA GLY A 171 9.74 17.98 -20.74
C GLY A 171 8.61 18.71 -19.99
N ASN A 172 8.90 19.31 -18.83
CA ASN A 172 7.96 19.93 -17.87
C ASN A 172 7.06 18.97 -17.06
N ALA A 173 7.31 17.65 -17.09
CA ALA A 173 6.64 16.66 -16.25
C ALA A 173 7.53 16.19 -15.09
N PHE A 174 6.95 15.82 -13.95
CA PHE A 174 7.72 15.27 -12.83
C PHE A 174 8.04 13.78 -12.99
N GLY A 175 7.32 13.10 -13.87
CA GLY A 175 7.54 11.72 -14.28
C GLY A 175 6.66 11.38 -15.48
N TRP A 176 6.91 10.23 -16.07
CA TRP A 176 5.99 9.60 -17.02
C TRP A 176 6.29 8.10 -17.14
N TYR A 177 5.32 7.36 -17.67
CA TYR A 177 5.49 5.98 -18.07
C TYR A 177 5.56 5.85 -19.61
N ASP A 178 6.70 5.39 -20.12
CA ASP A 178 6.88 5.02 -21.52
C ASP A 178 6.36 3.59 -21.75
N GLN A 179 5.19 3.48 -22.40
CA GLN A 179 4.57 2.19 -22.69
C GLN A 179 5.42 1.32 -23.63
N GLY A 180 6.04 1.93 -24.66
CA GLY A 180 6.83 1.22 -25.66
C GLY A 180 8.09 0.58 -25.07
N ARG A 181 8.74 1.28 -24.13
CA ARG A 181 9.94 0.78 -23.43
C ARG A 181 9.63 0.05 -22.12
N ARG A 182 8.38 0.10 -21.65
CA ARG A 182 7.98 -0.29 -20.28
C ARG A 182 8.91 0.34 -19.24
N GLU A 183 9.03 1.64 -19.31
CA GLU A 183 9.95 2.41 -18.45
C GLU A 183 9.19 3.47 -17.66
N VAL A 184 9.28 3.39 -16.34
CA VAL A 184 8.88 4.45 -15.42
C VAL A 184 10.03 5.44 -15.31
N GLN A 185 9.80 6.69 -15.67
CA GLN A 185 10.78 7.77 -15.63
C GLN A 185 10.39 8.75 -14.54
N LEU A 186 11.31 9.03 -13.61
CA LEU A 186 11.06 9.90 -12.46
C LEU A 186 12.10 11.02 -12.44
N TYR A 187 11.67 12.27 -12.29
CA TYR A 187 12.60 13.37 -12.15
C TYR A 187 13.46 13.21 -10.89
N GLN A 188 14.79 13.28 -11.04
CA GLN A 188 15.75 13.06 -9.95
C GLN A 188 15.66 14.09 -8.81
N GLY A 189 15.08 15.27 -9.08
CA GLY A 189 14.88 16.31 -8.08
C GLY A 189 13.57 16.19 -7.30
N LEU A 190 12.84 15.08 -7.45
CA LEU A 190 11.67 14.78 -6.63
C LEU A 190 12.08 14.43 -5.21
N ASP A 191 11.45 15.08 -4.24
CA ASP A 191 11.63 14.84 -2.82
C ASP A 191 10.30 14.92 -2.05
N GLY A 192 10.38 14.70 -0.74
CA GLY A 192 9.26 14.80 0.19
C GLY A 192 8.02 14.03 -0.27
N ARG A 193 6.86 14.71 -0.23
CA ARG A 193 5.57 14.12 -0.60
C ARG A 193 5.40 13.88 -2.10
N ASN A 194 6.10 14.64 -2.94
CA ASN A 194 5.94 14.55 -4.38
C ASN A 194 6.55 13.26 -4.93
N LEU A 195 7.70 12.84 -4.39
CA LEU A 195 8.38 11.62 -4.80
C LEU A 195 7.49 10.36 -4.75
N PRO A 196 6.88 9.98 -3.61
CA PRO A 196 6.05 8.79 -3.56
C PRO A 196 4.77 8.93 -4.40
N VAL A 197 4.17 10.13 -4.49
CA VAL A 197 2.96 10.33 -5.32
C VAL A 197 3.27 10.08 -6.78
N VAL A 198 4.30 10.74 -7.33
CA VAL A 198 4.68 10.56 -8.74
C VAL A 198 5.13 9.12 -8.99
N ALA A 199 5.92 8.52 -8.09
CA ALA A 199 6.35 7.13 -8.24
C ALA A 199 5.17 6.14 -8.28
N VAL A 200 4.21 6.25 -7.36
CA VAL A 200 3.01 5.39 -7.34
C VAL A 200 2.16 5.65 -8.59
N HIS A 201 2.04 6.89 -9.02
CA HIS A 201 1.32 7.27 -10.23
C HIS A 201 1.88 6.58 -11.48
N GLU A 202 3.17 6.75 -11.76
CA GLU A 202 3.81 6.17 -12.96
C GLU A 202 3.86 4.63 -12.93
N ILE A 203 4.09 4.05 -11.75
CA ILE A 203 4.03 2.59 -11.59
C ILE A 203 2.59 2.09 -11.82
N THR A 204 1.58 2.89 -11.48
CA THR A 204 0.17 2.52 -11.74
C THR A 204 -0.16 2.56 -13.22
N HIS A 205 0.36 3.49 -14.01
CA HIS A 205 0.29 3.41 -15.48
C HIS A 205 0.90 2.11 -16.00
N ALA A 206 2.07 1.71 -15.48
CA ALA A 206 2.69 0.45 -15.86
C ALA A 206 1.81 -0.76 -15.49
N VAL A 207 1.12 -0.72 -14.34
CA VAL A 207 0.12 -1.73 -13.95
C VAL A 207 -1.03 -1.74 -14.96
N HIS A 208 -1.66 -0.59 -15.25
CA HIS A 208 -2.78 -0.53 -16.17
C HIS A 208 -2.42 -1.04 -17.57
N HIS A 209 -1.26 -0.64 -18.10
CA HIS A 209 -0.76 -1.13 -19.38
C HIS A 209 -0.52 -2.65 -19.38
N VAL A 210 0.16 -3.20 -18.37
CA VAL A 210 0.41 -4.65 -18.29
C VAL A 210 -0.88 -5.46 -18.19
N PHE A 211 -1.88 -4.95 -17.49
CA PHE A 211 -3.19 -5.60 -17.37
C PHE A 211 -4.13 -5.29 -18.55
N GLY A 212 -3.64 -4.63 -19.60
CA GLY A 212 -4.35 -4.38 -20.86
C GLY A 212 -5.52 -3.41 -20.73
N LEU A 213 -5.51 -2.53 -19.73
CA LEU A 213 -6.58 -1.55 -19.55
C LEU A 213 -6.54 -0.49 -20.64
N GLN A 214 -7.72 -0.07 -21.05
CA GLN A 214 -7.92 1.00 -22.02
C GLN A 214 -8.53 2.23 -21.35
N ASP A 215 -8.47 3.37 -22.03
CA ASP A 215 -9.19 4.55 -21.57
C ASP A 215 -10.68 4.28 -21.42
N ARG A 216 -11.25 4.78 -20.32
CA ARG A 216 -12.68 4.62 -19.97
C ARG A 216 -13.14 3.17 -19.83
N ASP A 217 -12.22 2.27 -19.50
CA ASP A 217 -12.56 0.92 -19.10
C ASP A 217 -13.57 0.90 -17.93
N ARG A 218 -14.15 -0.28 -17.65
CA ARG A 218 -15.06 -0.41 -16.49
C ARG A 218 -14.30 -0.13 -15.20
N HIS A 219 -14.90 0.62 -14.28
CA HIS A 219 -14.34 0.95 -12.96
C HIS A 219 -13.80 -0.29 -12.21
N ARG A 220 -14.54 -1.40 -12.29
CA ARG A 220 -14.14 -2.68 -11.70
C ARG A 220 -12.86 -3.28 -12.30
N ASN A 221 -12.54 -2.99 -13.56
CA ASN A 221 -11.35 -3.47 -14.25
C ASN A 221 -10.11 -2.73 -13.70
N PHE A 222 -10.19 -1.41 -13.52
CA PHE A 222 -9.16 -0.60 -12.85
C PHE A 222 -8.89 -1.10 -11.43
N ILE A 223 -9.92 -1.23 -10.59
CA ILE A 223 -9.76 -1.74 -9.21
C ILE A 223 -9.10 -3.12 -9.22
N ARG A 224 -9.54 -4.03 -10.11
CA ARG A 224 -8.97 -5.38 -10.22
C ARG A 224 -7.50 -5.34 -10.60
N ALA A 225 -7.13 -4.55 -11.61
CA ALA A 225 -5.75 -4.43 -12.07
C ALA A 225 -4.85 -3.81 -11.00
N GLN A 226 -5.27 -2.71 -10.38
CA GLN A 226 -4.51 -2.06 -9.31
C GLN A 226 -4.30 -3.03 -8.14
N ARG A 227 -5.34 -3.73 -7.70
CA ARG A 227 -5.24 -4.71 -6.62
C ARG A 227 -4.28 -5.86 -6.96
N GLN A 228 -4.39 -6.45 -8.15
CA GLN A 228 -3.53 -7.55 -8.58
C GLN A 228 -2.08 -7.09 -8.81
N GLY A 229 -1.89 -5.94 -9.47
CA GLY A 229 -0.59 -5.35 -9.76
C GLY A 229 0.16 -4.96 -8.50
N TRP A 230 -0.46 -4.20 -7.60
CA TRP A 230 0.18 -3.72 -6.38
C TRP A 230 0.48 -4.85 -5.38
N LEU A 231 -0.43 -5.82 -5.24
CA LEU A 231 -0.12 -7.00 -4.44
C LEU A 231 1.04 -7.80 -5.05
N GLY A 232 1.06 -7.97 -6.37
CA GLY A 232 2.15 -8.61 -7.08
C GLY A 232 3.49 -7.88 -6.88
N ILE A 233 3.47 -6.54 -6.86
CA ILE A 233 4.64 -5.72 -6.58
C ILE A 233 5.15 -5.95 -5.16
N MET A 234 4.27 -5.88 -4.15
CA MET A 234 4.62 -6.12 -2.75
C MET A 234 5.23 -7.52 -2.51
N GLN A 235 4.77 -8.51 -3.27
CA GLN A 235 5.21 -9.91 -3.19
C GLN A 235 6.53 -10.17 -3.92
N ARG A 236 6.68 -9.66 -5.14
CA ARG A 236 7.76 -10.03 -6.06
C ARG A 236 8.89 -9.01 -6.13
N ASN A 237 8.69 -7.79 -5.60
CA ASN A 237 9.64 -6.69 -5.68
C ASN A 237 9.92 -6.10 -4.29
N PRO A 238 10.54 -6.86 -3.37
CA PRO A 238 10.71 -6.41 -2.00
C PRO A 238 11.54 -5.14 -1.88
N SER A 239 12.55 -4.94 -2.71
CA SER A 239 13.33 -3.70 -2.73
C SER A 239 12.48 -2.49 -3.17
N ALA A 240 11.59 -2.68 -4.15
CA ALA A 240 10.71 -1.60 -4.61
C ALA A 240 9.67 -1.24 -3.56
N TRP A 241 9.05 -2.25 -2.93
CA TRP A 241 8.10 -1.97 -1.85
C TRP A 241 8.78 -1.36 -0.63
N ARG A 242 9.99 -1.79 -0.26
CA ARG A 242 10.77 -1.12 0.80
C ARG A 242 11.03 0.35 0.47
N TRP A 243 11.41 0.66 -0.77
CA TRP A 243 11.63 2.04 -1.17
C TRP A 243 10.34 2.87 -1.10
N LEU A 244 9.25 2.38 -1.67
CA LEU A 244 7.95 3.07 -1.62
C LEU A 244 7.41 3.20 -0.19
N ALA A 245 7.46 2.14 0.60
CA ALA A 245 6.99 2.17 1.98
C ALA A 245 7.84 3.09 2.86
N TRP A 246 9.13 3.21 2.57
CA TRP A 246 9.97 4.24 3.17
C TRP A 246 9.45 5.63 2.77
N THR A 247 9.46 5.99 1.48
CA THR A 247 9.12 7.36 1.03
C THR A 247 7.71 7.78 1.40
N MET A 248 6.73 6.87 1.39
CA MET A 248 5.35 7.13 1.84
C MET A 248 5.23 7.35 3.36
N SER A 249 6.21 6.90 4.16
CA SER A 249 6.27 7.11 5.61
C SER A 249 7.01 8.39 6.01
N GLU A 250 7.35 9.28 5.08
CA GLU A 250 7.82 10.62 5.47
C GLU A 250 6.67 11.37 6.12
N PRO A 251 6.81 11.79 7.40
CA PRO A 251 5.78 12.59 8.04
C PRO A 251 5.69 13.93 7.33
N ASP A 252 4.48 14.48 7.28
CA ASP A 252 4.36 15.93 7.23
C ASP A 252 5.10 16.49 8.44
N SER A 253 5.84 17.57 8.28
CA SER A 253 6.81 18.13 9.24
C SER A 253 6.28 18.50 10.64
N GLY A 254 5.09 18.04 11.05
CA GLY A 254 4.42 18.33 12.32
C GLY A 254 4.00 17.13 13.18
N GLN A 255 4.40 15.87 12.90
CA GLN A 255 3.92 14.70 13.67
C GLN A 255 4.97 13.86 14.44
N LEU A 256 6.24 14.27 14.46
CA LEU A 256 7.30 13.51 15.16
C LEU A 256 7.36 13.70 16.68
N SER A 257 6.41 14.40 17.30
CA SER A 257 6.39 14.61 18.76
C SER A 257 5.59 13.55 19.54
N LEU A 258 5.02 12.52 18.91
CA LEU A 258 4.15 11.53 19.58
C LEU A 258 4.35 10.05 19.16
N LEU A 259 5.51 9.69 18.62
CA LEU A 259 5.94 8.28 18.46
C LEU A 259 7.22 8.02 19.27
#